data_AF-K9VW67-F1
#
_entry.id   AF-K9VW67-F1
#
_cell.length_a   1.000
_cell.length_b   1.000
_cell.length_c   1.000
_cell.angle_alpha   90.00
_cell.angle_beta   90.00
_cell.angle_gamma   90.00
#
_symmetry.space_group_name_H-M   'P 1'
#
loop_
_entity.id
_entity.type
_entity.pdbx_description
1 polymer ?
#
loop_
_entity_poly.entity_id
_entity_poly.type
_entity_poly.pdbx_seq_one_letter_code
_entity_poly.pdbx_strand_id
1 'polypeptide(L)'
;MDHDWKSRVEQVAQEDLVMFINACLACTGQREFYDDAYGQKVSLDFLHDYILGNYRLLYARSLAAGINHFNQSQIIIKLLATGKETLPEHRQEEGALIAASLKALPPQRAFKLLQQLRQQRINNRRARAIAKEYLASRTERLAFDAVKYRSKIRSIAVHIHLKLEGELGNFLFGNWKKSFQTELFEKFRQGYYSANAIYDLPFTVAEGLAIKHNIPRHVFLSRIESQMTITEKLRLQQSGKRVGKEIEVDFHRLPLTQLAMYVLSLSLDISRNHQNLSMKGFDGF
;
A
#
# COMPACT_ATOMS: atom_id res chain seq x y z
N MET A 1 -6.07 26.85 -42.71
CA MET A 1 -4.88 26.74 -41.84
C MET A 1 -5.27 26.41 -40.40
N ASP A 2 -6.25 27.08 -39.80
CA ASP A 2 -6.65 26.81 -38.39
C ASP A 2 -7.24 25.42 -38.09
N HIS A 3 -7.88 24.77 -39.08
CA HIS A 3 -8.48 23.44 -38.89
C HIS A 3 -7.43 22.33 -38.82
N ASP A 4 -6.39 22.41 -39.67
CA ASP A 4 -5.30 21.44 -39.75
C ASP A 4 -4.40 21.51 -38.50
N TRP A 5 -4.13 22.72 -38.01
CA TRP A 5 -3.41 22.94 -36.75
C TRP A 5 -4.16 22.37 -35.53
N LYS A 6 -5.48 22.63 -35.41
CA LYS A 6 -6.29 22.06 -34.33
C LYS A 6 -6.33 20.53 -34.37
N SER A 7 -6.49 19.95 -35.55
CA SER A 7 -6.47 18.49 -35.74
C SER A 7 -5.12 17.89 -35.34
N ARG A 8 -4.02 18.55 -35.70
CA ARG A 8 -2.67 18.08 -35.33
C ARG A 8 -2.43 18.14 -33.82
N VAL A 9 -2.89 19.20 -33.15
CA VAL A 9 -2.78 19.33 -31.67
C VAL A 9 -3.59 18.24 -30.97
N GLU A 10 -4.80 17.95 -31.43
CA GLU A 10 -5.63 16.87 -30.90
C GLU A 10 -4.98 15.50 -31.10
N GLN A 11 -4.38 15.26 -32.27
CA GLN A 11 -3.68 14.02 -32.56
C GLN A 11 -2.49 13.81 -31.62
N VAL A 12 -1.66 14.85 -31.42
CA VAL A 12 -0.50 14.77 -30.50
C VAL A 12 -0.97 14.49 -29.07
N ALA A 13 -2.03 15.16 -28.61
CA ALA A 13 -2.58 14.91 -27.28
C ALA A 13 -3.10 13.46 -27.12
N GLN A 14 -3.70 12.88 -28.16
CA GLN A 14 -4.15 11.48 -28.14
C GLN A 14 -2.96 10.51 -28.09
N GLU A 15 -1.94 10.72 -28.92
CA GLU A 15 -0.72 9.90 -28.95
C GLU A 15 0.00 9.93 -27.58
N ASP A 16 0.15 11.12 -27.00
CA ASP A 16 0.76 11.31 -25.68
C ASP A 16 -0.03 10.60 -24.56
N LEU A 17 -1.37 10.66 -24.61
CA LEU A 17 -2.21 9.99 -23.62
C LEU A 17 -2.19 8.47 -23.76
N VAL A 18 -2.22 7.94 -24.98
CA VAL A 18 -2.13 6.50 -25.21
C VAL A 18 -0.80 5.99 -24.69
N MET A 19 0.30 6.69 -25.00
CA MET A 19 1.61 6.37 -24.47
C MET A 19 1.62 6.40 -22.93
N PHE A 20 1.06 7.45 -22.32
CA PHE A 20 1.03 7.58 -20.87
C PHE A 20 0.22 6.49 -20.16
N ILE A 21 -0.98 6.18 -20.67
CA ILE A 21 -1.84 5.14 -20.07
C ILE A 21 -1.16 3.77 -20.20
N ASN A 22 -0.56 3.46 -21.35
CA ASN A 22 0.19 2.22 -21.54
C ASN A 22 1.36 2.11 -20.57
N ALA A 23 2.14 3.19 -20.40
CA ALA A 23 3.20 3.23 -19.40
C ALA A 23 2.65 3.04 -17.97
N CYS A 24 1.50 3.65 -17.67
CA CYS A 24 0.85 3.53 -16.36
C CYS A 24 0.27 2.14 -16.08
N LEU A 25 -0.02 1.35 -17.10
CA LEU A 25 -0.47 -0.03 -16.96
C LEU A 25 0.71 -0.97 -16.75
N ALA A 26 1.77 -0.83 -17.54
CA ALA A 26 2.94 -1.69 -17.51
C ALA A 26 3.85 -1.43 -16.30
N CYS A 27 4.23 -0.17 -16.05
CA CYS A 27 5.29 0.16 -15.10
C CYS A 27 4.76 0.14 -13.65
N THR A 28 5.31 -0.72 -12.80
CA THR A 28 4.84 -0.86 -11.40
C THR A 28 5.75 -0.24 -10.34
N GLY A 29 6.81 0.48 -10.75
CA GLY A 29 7.82 1.03 -9.84
C GLY A 29 8.63 -0.04 -9.09
N GLN A 30 8.50 -1.30 -9.52
CA GLN A 30 9.33 -2.43 -9.11
C GLN A 30 10.32 -2.76 -10.23
N ARG A 31 11.43 -3.40 -9.87
CA ARG A 31 12.50 -3.78 -10.79
C ARG A 31 11.96 -4.78 -11.80
N GLU A 32 11.82 -4.38 -13.06
CA GLU A 32 11.57 -5.29 -14.18
C GLU A 32 12.91 -5.87 -14.65
N PHE A 33 12.92 -7.15 -15.01
CA PHE A 33 14.09 -8.06 -15.01
C PHE A 33 15.28 -7.67 -15.92
N TYR A 34 15.21 -6.56 -16.67
CA TYR A 34 16.23 -6.19 -17.66
C TYR A 34 16.70 -4.73 -17.61
N ASP A 35 16.22 -3.89 -16.68
CA ASP A 35 16.53 -2.46 -16.71
C ASP A 35 16.89 -1.87 -15.33
N ASP A 36 17.67 -0.78 -15.32
CA ASP A 36 18.06 -0.10 -14.09
C ASP A 36 16.85 0.63 -13.49
N ALA A 37 16.48 0.25 -12.26
CA ALA A 37 15.30 0.77 -11.56
C ALA A 37 15.34 2.30 -11.36
N TYR A 38 16.55 2.89 -11.42
CA TYR A 38 16.71 4.34 -11.36
C TYR A 38 16.32 5.02 -12.68
N GLY A 39 16.78 4.50 -13.82
CA GLY A 39 16.47 5.03 -15.16
C GLY A 39 14.97 5.00 -15.45
N GLN A 40 14.32 3.86 -15.22
CA GLN A 40 12.86 3.73 -15.43
C GLN A 40 12.05 4.69 -14.56
N LYS A 41 12.49 4.90 -13.32
CA LYS A 41 11.82 5.83 -12.40
C LYS A 41 11.96 7.27 -12.87
N VAL A 42 13.15 7.68 -13.33
CA VAL A 42 13.39 9.02 -13.88
C VAL A 42 12.54 9.26 -15.13
N SER A 43 12.48 8.28 -16.04
CA SER A 43 11.64 8.35 -17.25
C SER A 43 10.16 8.45 -16.93
N LEU A 44 9.68 7.67 -15.94
CA LEU A 44 8.29 7.69 -15.53
C LEU A 44 7.93 8.98 -14.78
N ASP A 45 8.80 9.46 -13.89
CA ASP A 45 8.60 10.73 -13.18
C ASP A 45 8.53 11.90 -14.17
N PHE A 46 9.41 11.91 -15.19
CA PHE A 46 9.36 12.88 -16.30
C PHE A 46 8.04 12.82 -17.06
N LEU A 47 7.59 11.61 -17.42
CA LEU A 47 6.33 11.43 -18.14
C LEU A 47 5.13 11.94 -17.33
N HIS A 48 5.11 11.69 -16.02
CA HIS A 48 4.11 12.26 -15.13
C HIS A 48 4.13 13.79 -15.12
N ASP A 49 5.32 14.42 -15.06
CA ASP A 49 5.44 15.88 -15.05
C ASP A 49 5.06 16.49 -16.40
N TYR A 50 5.44 15.85 -17.51
CA TYR A 50 5.08 16.26 -18.86
C TYR A 50 3.56 16.24 -19.07
N ILE A 51 2.88 15.14 -18.73
CA ILE A 51 1.42 15.04 -18.92
C ILE A 51 0.68 15.96 -17.93
N LEU A 52 1.17 16.10 -16.69
CA LEU A 52 0.58 17.04 -15.74
C LEU A 52 0.67 18.49 -16.21
N GLY A 53 1.84 18.89 -16.73
CA GLY A 53 2.10 20.25 -17.18
C GLY A 53 1.32 20.63 -18.44
N ASN A 54 1.17 19.70 -19.39
CA ASN A 54 0.51 19.97 -20.67
C ASN A 54 -0.99 19.62 -20.67
N TYR A 55 -1.39 18.58 -19.93
CA TYR A 55 -2.71 17.95 -20.04
C TYR A 55 -3.33 17.61 -18.68
N ARG A 56 -3.30 18.53 -17.71
CA ARG A 56 -3.75 18.30 -16.31
C ARG A 56 -5.11 17.60 -16.18
N LEU A 57 -6.13 18.03 -16.92
CA LEU A 57 -7.46 17.42 -16.83
C LEU A 57 -7.43 15.95 -17.27
N LEU A 58 -6.70 15.65 -18.35
CA LEU A 58 -6.55 14.29 -18.87
C LEU A 58 -5.68 13.44 -17.93
N TYR A 59 -4.64 14.05 -17.35
CA TYR A 59 -3.84 13.44 -16.29
C TYR A 59 -4.71 13.02 -15.09
N ALA A 60 -5.64 13.87 -14.66
CA ALA A 60 -6.58 13.54 -13.60
C ALA A 60 -7.55 12.42 -14.00
N ARG A 61 -8.10 12.48 -15.22
CA ARG A 61 -9.02 11.45 -15.74
C ARG A 61 -8.38 10.08 -15.91
N SER A 62 -7.06 10.00 -16.06
CA SER A 62 -6.34 8.72 -16.08
C SER A 62 -6.55 7.89 -14.80
N LEU A 63 -6.91 8.53 -13.67
CA LEU A 63 -7.32 7.85 -12.44
C LEU A 63 -8.54 6.93 -12.62
N ALA A 64 -9.41 7.23 -13.60
CA ALA A 64 -10.57 6.41 -13.94
C ALA A 64 -10.27 5.31 -14.98
N ALA A 65 -9.07 5.32 -15.59
CA ALA A 65 -8.71 4.41 -16.69
C ALA A 65 -8.25 3.00 -16.23
N GLY A 66 -8.37 2.68 -14.93
CA GLY A 66 -7.97 1.37 -14.42
C GLY A 66 -6.45 1.15 -14.33
N ILE A 67 -5.66 2.22 -14.34
CA ILE A 67 -4.20 2.17 -14.18
C ILE A 67 -3.79 1.57 -12.82
N ASN A 68 -2.57 1.05 -12.73
CA ASN A 68 -2.12 0.38 -11.52
C ASN A 68 -2.01 1.34 -10.31
N HIS A 69 -2.09 0.79 -9.10
CA HIS A 69 -2.10 1.59 -7.87
C HIS A 69 -0.82 2.41 -7.64
N PHE A 70 0.33 2.01 -8.21
CA PHE A 70 1.57 2.79 -8.09
C PHE A 70 1.39 4.12 -8.82
N ASN A 71 0.93 4.08 -10.07
CA ASN A 71 0.68 5.28 -10.87
C ASN A 71 -0.49 6.10 -10.33
N GLN A 72 -1.57 5.46 -9.85
CA GLN A 72 -2.63 6.18 -9.13
C GLN A 72 -2.07 6.98 -7.94
N SER A 73 -1.15 6.40 -7.17
CA SER A 73 -0.55 7.09 -6.02
C SER A 73 0.29 8.29 -6.45
N GLN A 74 1.07 8.15 -7.52
CA GLN A 74 1.86 9.26 -8.07
C GLN A 74 0.98 10.40 -8.59
N ILE A 75 -0.06 10.07 -9.35
CA ILE A 75 -1.00 11.06 -9.88
C ILE A 75 -1.67 11.83 -8.74
N ILE A 76 -2.20 11.14 -7.73
CA ILE A 76 -2.83 11.78 -6.58
C ILE A 76 -1.86 12.72 -5.86
N ILE A 77 -0.62 12.28 -5.62
CA ILE A 77 0.40 13.08 -4.94
C ILE A 77 0.73 14.35 -5.75
N LYS A 78 1.01 14.20 -7.05
CA LYS A 78 1.39 15.33 -7.91
C LYS A 78 0.23 16.32 -8.11
N LEU A 79 -1.01 15.83 -8.30
CA LEU A 79 -2.20 16.68 -8.39
C LEU A 79 -2.44 17.46 -7.10
N LEU A 80 -2.24 16.82 -5.93
CA LEU A 80 -2.36 17.48 -4.64
C LEU A 80 -1.22 18.47 -4.39
N ALA A 81 0.01 18.18 -4.82
CA ALA A 81 1.15 19.09 -4.70
C ALA A 81 0.90 20.40 -5.46
N THR A 82 0.37 20.29 -6.68
CA THR A 82 0.11 21.40 -7.62
C THR A 82 -1.35 21.88 -7.59
N GLY A 83 -2.10 21.60 -6.53
CA GLY A 83 -3.54 21.87 -6.48
C GLY A 83 -3.96 23.35 -6.60
N LYS A 84 -3.01 24.30 -6.55
CA LYS A 84 -3.23 25.72 -6.84
C LYS A 84 -3.40 26.00 -8.34
N GLU A 85 -2.82 25.17 -9.20
CA GLU A 85 -2.85 25.30 -10.66
C GLU A 85 -4.14 24.74 -11.27
N THR A 86 -5.01 24.11 -10.45
CA THR A 86 -6.29 23.59 -10.92
C THR A 86 -7.26 24.73 -11.28
N LEU A 87 -7.64 24.78 -12.56
CA LEU A 87 -8.68 25.67 -13.05
C LEU A 87 -9.99 25.49 -12.26
N PRO A 88 -10.71 26.57 -11.90
CA PRO A 88 -11.91 26.51 -11.06
C PRO A 88 -12.96 25.50 -11.55
N GLU A 89 -13.19 25.45 -12.86
CA GLU A 89 -14.13 24.55 -13.55
C GLU A 89 -13.84 23.06 -13.35
N HIS A 90 -12.56 22.67 -13.22
CA HIS A 90 -12.16 21.27 -13.09
C HIS A 90 -11.93 20.84 -11.64
N ARG A 91 -11.98 21.76 -10.66
CA ARG A 91 -11.66 21.43 -9.25
C ARG A 91 -12.56 20.35 -8.67
N GLN A 92 -13.85 20.39 -9.00
CA GLN A 92 -14.82 19.43 -8.48
C GLN A 92 -14.56 18.04 -9.07
N GLU A 93 -14.41 17.95 -10.40
CA GLU A 93 -14.11 16.69 -11.09
C GLU A 93 -12.78 16.09 -10.61
N GLU A 94 -11.70 16.89 -10.60
CA GLU A 94 -10.38 16.42 -10.14
C GLU A 94 -10.41 16.01 -8.66
N GLY A 95 -11.17 16.71 -7.82
CA GLY A 95 -11.38 16.35 -6.41
C GLY A 95 -12.10 15.00 -6.25
N ALA A 96 -13.17 14.79 -7.01
CA ALA A 96 -13.96 13.57 -6.98
C ALA A 96 -13.14 12.35 -7.46
N LEU A 97 -12.36 12.51 -8.54
CA LEU A 97 -11.48 11.46 -9.06
C LEU A 97 -10.43 11.05 -8.03
N ILE A 98 -9.74 12.02 -7.41
CA ILE A 98 -8.76 11.73 -6.36
C ILE A 98 -9.40 11.00 -5.18
N ALA A 99 -10.57 11.47 -4.71
CA ALA A 99 -11.26 10.86 -3.58
C ALA A 99 -11.71 9.42 -3.90
N ALA A 100 -12.28 9.19 -5.08
CA ALA A 100 -12.72 7.87 -5.54
C ALA A 100 -11.54 6.89 -5.65
N SER A 101 -10.45 7.30 -6.30
CA SER A 101 -9.25 6.46 -6.43
C SER A 101 -8.61 6.16 -5.09
N LEU A 102 -8.52 7.14 -4.18
CA LEU A 102 -7.97 6.92 -2.84
C LEU A 102 -8.82 5.93 -2.02
N LYS A 103 -10.16 5.97 -2.16
CA LYS A 103 -11.07 5.01 -1.50
C LYS A 103 -10.94 3.59 -2.08
N ALA A 104 -10.72 3.47 -3.40
CA ALA A 104 -10.54 2.19 -4.08
C ALA A 104 -9.20 1.50 -3.75
N LEU A 105 -8.17 2.27 -3.37
CA LEU A 105 -6.86 1.73 -3.03
C LEU A 105 -6.93 0.77 -1.83
N PRO A 106 -6.10 -0.30 -1.82
CA PRO A 106 -5.91 -1.12 -0.64
C PRO A 106 -5.46 -0.26 0.56
N PRO A 107 -5.94 -0.53 1.80
CA PRO A 107 -5.69 0.35 2.95
C PRO A 107 -4.21 0.66 3.18
N GLN A 108 -3.34 -0.36 3.04
CA GLN A 108 -1.90 -0.19 3.18
C GLN A 108 -1.31 0.81 2.17
N ARG A 109 -1.79 0.77 0.91
CA ARG A 109 -1.33 1.65 -0.17
C ARG A 109 -1.84 3.08 0.06
N ALA A 110 -3.12 3.24 0.43
CA ALA A 110 -3.68 4.54 0.78
C ALA A 110 -2.97 5.18 1.99
N PHE A 111 -2.72 4.44 3.07
CA PHE A 111 -1.96 4.98 4.21
C PHE A 111 -0.50 5.30 3.86
N LYS A 112 0.12 4.55 2.94
CA LYS A 112 1.46 4.86 2.42
C LYS A 112 1.44 6.18 1.64
N LEU A 113 0.44 6.38 0.78
CA LEU A 113 0.25 7.62 0.03
C LEU A 113 0.07 8.81 0.97
N LEU A 114 -0.80 8.71 1.97
CA LEU A 114 -0.99 9.79 2.96
C LEU A 114 0.28 10.09 3.76
N GLN A 115 1.09 9.07 4.05
CA GLN A 115 2.40 9.25 4.66
C GLN A 115 3.38 9.96 3.72
N GLN A 116 3.35 9.67 2.41
CA GLN A 116 4.16 10.35 1.41
C GLN A 116 3.78 11.83 1.29
N LEU A 117 2.49 12.19 1.34
CA LEU A 117 2.07 13.59 1.39
C LEU A 117 2.71 14.35 2.56
N ARG A 118 2.76 13.71 3.74
CA ARG A 118 3.46 14.28 4.90
C ARG A 118 4.95 14.43 4.65
N GLN A 119 5.62 13.41 4.11
CA GLN A 119 7.06 13.45 3.82
C GLN A 119 7.41 14.58 2.85
N GLN A 120 6.56 14.82 1.85
CA GLN A 120 6.67 15.91 0.88
C GLN A 120 6.08 17.23 1.38
N ARG A 121 5.63 17.31 2.65
CA ARG A 121 5.06 18.51 3.29
C ARG A 121 3.85 19.09 2.55
N ILE A 122 3.09 18.27 1.83
CA ILE A 122 1.87 18.67 1.13
C ILE A 122 0.73 18.76 2.15
N ASN A 123 0.36 19.98 2.56
CA ASN A 123 -0.68 20.24 3.56
C ASN A 123 -1.68 21.34 3.17
N ASN A 124 -1.95 21.49 1.87
CA ASN A 124 -2.93 22.47 1.42
C ASN A 124 -4.37 22.06 1.83
N ARG A 125 -5.31 23.02 1.74
CA ARG A 125 -6.73 22.83 2.12
C ARG A 125 -7.33 21.59 1.47
N ARG A 126 -6.98 21.32 0.21
CA ARG A 126 -7.51 20.20 -0.58
C ARG A 126 -6.95 18.86 -0.11
N ALA A 127 -5.64 18.74 0.09
CA ALA A 127 -5.01 17.55 0.65
C ALA A 127 -5.61 17.19 2.01
N ARG A 128 -5.84 18.19 2.87
CA ARG A 128 -6.52 18.00 4.16
C ARG A 128 -7.97 17.52 4.00
N ALA A 129 -8.74 18.10 3.08
CA ALA A 129 -10.12 17.70 2.83
C ALA A 129 -10.22 16.24 2.37
N ILE A 130 -9.39 15.84 1.40
CA ILE A 130 -9.37 14.48 0.85
C ILE A 130 -8.94 13.46 1.91
N ALA A 131 -7.91 13.77 2.70
CA ALA A 131 -7.47 12.89 3.78
C ALA A 131 -8.55 12.71 4.87
N LYS A 132 -9.27 13.80 5.21
CA LYS A 132 -10.41 13.74 6.14
C LYS A 132 -11.54 12.90 5.60
N GLU A 133 -11.92 13.11 4.34
CA GLU A 133 -12.97 12.34 3.67
C GLU A 133 -12.64 10.84 3.62
N TYR A 134 -11.40 10.48 3.31
CA TYR A 134 -10.96 9.09 3.29
C TYR A 134 -11.07 8.43 4.68
N LEU A 135 -10.66 9.13 5.74
CA LEU A 135 -10.77 8.61 7.10
C LEU A 135 -12.24 8.49 7.54
N ALA A 136 -13.07 9.47 7.18
CA ALA A 136 -14.51 9.43 7.46
C ALA A 136 -15.21 8.26 6.75
N SER A 137 -14.82 7.92 5.52
CA SER A 137 -15.34 6.75 4.80
C SER A 137 -14.97 5.40 5.44
N ARG A 138 -14.11 5.41 6.45
CA ARG A 138 -13.61 4.20 7.14
C ARG A 138 -14.07 4.09 8.58
N THR A 139 -15.05 4.88 9.02
CA THR A 139 -15.46 4.98 10.43
C THR A 139 -15.69 3.61 11.09
N GLU A 140 -16.38 2.67 10.45
CA GLU A 140 -16.63 1.32 10.98
C GLU A 140 -15.35 0.48 11.17
N ARG A 141 -14.38 0.64 10.26
CA ARG A 141 -13.11 -0.11 10.26
C ARG A 141 -11.98 0.64 10.95
N LEU A 142 -12.24 1.87 11.42
CA LEU A 142 -11.23 2.79 11.91
C LEU A 142 -10.54 2.24 13.16
N ALA A 143 -11.27 1.53 14.03
CA ALA A 143 -10.68 0.87 15.20
C ALA A 143 -9.62 -0.17 14.79
N PHE A 144 -9.93 -1.04 13.82
CA PHE A 144 -8.98 -2.01 13.31
C PHE A 144 -7.78 -1.34 12.62
N ASP A 145 -8.03 -0.35 11.77
CA ASP A 145 -6.99 0.40 11.08
C ASP A 145 -6.08 1.16 12.08
N ALA A 146 -6.63 1.67 13.19
CA ALA A 146 -5.88 2.33 14.26
C ALA A 146 -4.96 1.37 15.01
N VAL A 147 -5.37 0.13 15.22
CA VAL A 147 -4.50 -0.88 15.84
C VAL A 147 -3.41 -1.33 14.85
N LYS A 148 -3.78 -1.65 13.60
CA LYS A 148 -2.87 -2.20 12.59
C LYS A 148 -1.88 -1.17 12.04
N TYR A 149 -2.33 0.04 11.77
CA TYR A 149 -1.56 1.11 11.13
C TYR A 149 -1.33 2.30 12.06
N ARG A 150 -1.27 2.06 13.38
CA ARG A 150 -1.22 3.08 14.43
C ARG A 150 -0.28 4.24 14.14
N SER A 151 0.98 3.94 13.81
CA SER A 151 2.00 4.96 13.57
C SER A 151 1.67 5.85 12.36
N LYS A 152 1.12 5.25 11.30
CA LYS A 152 0.70 5.97 10.09
C LYS A 152 -0.49 6.87 10.41
N ILE A 153 -1.54 6.34 11.03
CA ILE A 153 -2.76 7.12 11.38
C ILE A 153 -2.43 8.25 12.34
N ARG A 154 -1.65 8.00 13.39
CA ARG A 154 -1.17 9.03 14.31
C ARG A 154 -0.47 10.16 13.53
N SER A 155 0.44 9.81 12.62
CA SER A 155 1.17 10.83 11.87
C SER A 155 0.30 11.62 10.89
N ILE A 156 -0.69 10.97 10.28
CA ILE A 156 -1.65 11.61 9.38
C ILE A 156 -2.54 12.56 10.17
N ALA A 157 -3.04 12.13 11.33
CA ALA A 157 -3.90 12.94 12.19
C ALA A 157 -3.22 14.25 12.62
N VAL A 158 -1.92 14.20 12.98
CA VAL A 158 -1.13 15.40 13.27
C VAL A 158 -0.99 16.27 12.01
N HIS A 159 -0.61 15.67 10.88
CA HIS A 159 -0.34 16.40 9.64
C HIS A 159 -1.56 17.19 9.13
N ILE A 160 -2.75 16.59 9.18
CA ILE A 160 -3.98 17.21 8.64
C ILE A 160 -4.77 18.01 9.68
N HIS A 161 -4.27 18.09 10.91
CA HIS A 161 -4.98 18.65 12.07
C HIS A 161 -6.38 18.04 12.22
N LEU A 162 -6.43 16.70 12.28
CA LEU A 162 -7.68 15.97 12.45
C LEU A 162 -8.16 16.11 13.91
N LYS A 163 -9.42 16.50 14.09
CA LYS A 163 -10.09 16.37 15.38
C LYS A 163 -10.44 14.90 15.59
N LEU A 164 -9.85 14.30 16.61
CA LEU A 164 -10.11 12.92 16.99
C LEU A 164 -11.13 12.93 18.13
N GLU A 165 -12.31 12.40 17.87
CA GLU A 165 -13.38 12.31 18.84
C GLU A 165 -13.31 11.00 19.62
N GLY A 166 -13.85 11.02 20.84
CA GLY A 166 -13.95 9.86 21.72
C GLY A 166 -12.60 9.25 22.11
N GLU A 167 -12.56 7.92 22.13
CA GLU A 167 -11.43 7.14 22.64
C GLU A 167 -10.22 7.10 21.69
N LEU A 168 -10.43 7.35 20.40
CA LEU A 168 -9.41 7.22 19.36
C LEU A 168 -8.23 8.18 19.60
N GLY A 169 -8.50 9.40 20.05
CA GLY A 169 -7.47 10.37 20.42
C GLY A 169 -6.56 9.86 21.53
N ASN A 170 -7.16 9.34 22.61
CA ASN A 170 -6.43 8.77 23.74
C ASN A 170 -5.66 7.49 23.33
N PHE A 171 -6.23 6.66 22.46
CA PHE A 171 -5.55 5.46 21.96
C PHE A 171 -4.32 5.77 21.08
N LEU A 172 -4.42 6.77 20.20
CA LEU A 172 -3.34 7.14 19.28
C LEU A 172 -2.23 7.94 19.96
N PHE A 173 -2.57 8.80 20.92
CA PHE A 173 -1.62 9.75 21.52
C PHE A 173 -1.26 9.45 22.98
N GLY A 174 -2.13 8.76 23.73
CA GLY A 174 -1.95 8.50 25.15
C GLY A 174 -1.05 7.30 25.48
N ASN A 175 -0.94 7.05 26.78
CA ASN A 175 -0.05 6.05 27.39
C ASN A 175 -0.77 4.74 27.78
N TRP A 176 -1.98 4.50 27.24
CA TRP A 176 -2.79 3.30 27.45
C TRP A 176 -2.96 2.84 28.92
N LYS A 177 -3.01 3.78 29.86
CA LYS A 177 -3.21 3.48 31.29
C LYS A 177 -4.69 3.25 31.65
N LYS A 178 -5.59 3.97 30.98
CA LYS A 178 -7.04 3.87 31.17
C LYS A 178 -7.59 2.73 30.32
N SER A 179 -8.68 2.11 30.79
CA SER A 179 -9.45 1.16 30.01
C SER A 179 -10.14 1.84 28.83
N PHE A 180 -10.43 1.07 27.78
CA PHE A 180 -11.18 1.50 26.62
C PHE A 180 -12.52 0.74 26.55
N GLN A 181 -13.57 1.43 26.11
CA GLN A 181 -14.88 0.83 25.81
C GLN A 181 -14.82 0.02 24.52
N THR A 182 -14.01 0.45 23.56
CA THR A 182 -13.80 -0.28 22.31
C THR A 182 -13.05 -1.59 22.58
N GLU A 183 -13.70 -2.73 22.38
CA GLU A 183 -13.17 -4.06 22.69
C GLU A 183 -11.76 -4.28 22.11
N LEU A 184 -11.54 -3.90 20.85
CA LEU A 184 -10.25 -4.09 20.19
C LEU A 184 -9.13 -3.22 20.80
N PHE A 185 -9.44 -2.01 21.28
CA PHE A 185 -8.46 -1.15 21.94
C PHE A 185 -8.10 -1.70 23.33
N GLU A 186 -9.08 -2.26 24.02
CA GLU A 186 -8.87 -2.89 25.32
C GLU A 186 -8.04 -4.18 25.18
N LYS A 187 -8.34 -5.04 24.21
CA LYS A 187 -7.50 -6.21 23.89
C LYS A 187 -6.08 -5.80 23.53
N PHE A 188 -5.90 -4.72 22.77
CA PHE A 188 -4.57 -4.20 22.45
C PHE A 188 -3.84 -3.72 23.71
N ARG A 189 -4.52 -2.98 24.59
CA ARG A 189 -3.96 -2.54 25.87
C ARG A 189 -3.52 -3.72 26.72
N GLN A 190 -4.37 -4.75 26.84
CA GLN A 190 -4.07 -5.97 27.59
C GLN A 190 -2.86 -6.71 26.99
N GLY A 191 -2.82 -6.92 25.68
CA GLY A 191 -1.66 -7.52 24.98
C GLY A 191 -0.38 -6.69 25.07
N TYR A 192 -0.50 -5.37 25.24
CA TYR A 192 0.65 -4.50 25.45
C TYR A 192 1.34 -4.73 26.81
N TYR A 193 0.56 -5.05 27.86
CA TYR A 193 1.07 -5.28 29.21
C TYR A 193 1.26 -6.76 29.55
N SER A 194 0.46 -7.67 28.97
CA SER A 194 0.49 -9.11 29.23
C SER A 194 0.83 -9.90 27.98
N ALA A 195 1.78 -10.83 28.10
CA ALA A 195 2.20 -11.69 27.01
C ALA A 195 1.13 -12.71 26.57
N ASN A 196 0.22 -13.10 27.47
CA ASN A 196 -0.84 -14.07 27.17
C ASN A 196 -1.99 -13.46 26.36
N ALA A 197 -2.29 -12.18 26.57
CA ALA A 197 -3.36 -11.48 25.86
C ALA A 197 -3.00 -11.11 24.40
N ILE A 198 -1.78 -11.44 23.95
CA ILE A 198 -1.34 -11.22 22.57
C ILE A 198 -2.12 -12.11 21.59
N TYR A 199 -2.51 -13.31 22.03
CA TYR A 199 -3.18 -14.31 21.17
C TYR A 199 -4.65 -13.98 20.90
N ASP A 200 -5.21 -12.95 21.52
CA ASP A 200 -6.56 -12.46 21.23
C ASP A 200 -6.56 -11.35 20.15
N LEU A 201 -5.37 -10.99 19.65
CA LEU A 201 -5.18 -9.93 18.67
C LEU A 201 -4.99 -10.48 17.25
N PRO A 202 -5.36 -9.71 16.22
CA PRO A 202 -5.08 -10.07 14.84
C PRO A 202 -3.60 -10.37 14.61
N PHE A 203 -3.29 -11.41 13.83
CA PHE A 203 -1.94 -11.94 13.60
C PHE A 203 -0.86 -10.86 13.38
N THR A 204 -1.11 -9.90 12.49
CA THR A 204 -0.12 -8.84 12.17
C THR A 204 0.19 -7.94 13.38
N VAL A 205 -0.80 -7.69 14.24
CA VAL A 205 -0.65 -6.86 15.44
C VAL A 205 0.05 -7.66 16.53
N ALA A 206 -0.37 -8.92 16.68
CA ALA A 206 0.21 -9.88 17.61
C ALA A 206 1.71 -10.11 17.33
N GLU A 207 2.11 -10.24 16.06
CA GLU A 207 3.52 -10.41 15.66
C GLU A 207 4.38 -9.22 16.12
N GLY A 208 3.87 -7.98 16.00
CA GLY A 208 4.57 -6.78 16.47
C GLY A 208 4.73 -6.71 17.99
N LEU A 209 3.72 -7.15 18.75
CA LEU A 209 3.77 -7.20 20.22
C LEU A 209 4.62 -8.37 20.73
N ALA A 210 4.66 -9.50 20.02
CA ALA A 210 5.50 -10.63 20.37
C ALA A 210 7.00 -10.27 20.38
N ILE A 211 7.44 -9.44 19.42
CA ILE A 211 8.81 -8.90 19.39
C ILE A 211 9.09 -8.08 20.64
N LYS A 212 8.15 -7.23 21.07
CA LYS A 212 8.30 -6.41 22.27
C LYS A 212 8.44 -7.25 23.54
N HIS A 213 7.69 -8.34 23.65
CA HIS A 213 7.75 -9.27 24.79
C HIS A 213 8.86 -10.32 24.67
N ASN A 214 9.73 -10.21 23.67
CA ASN A 214 10.85 -11.11 23.40
C ASN A 214 10.44 -12.59 23.29
N ILE A 215 9.24 -12.85 22.74
CA ILE A 215 8.74 -14.21 22.55
C ILE A 215 9.42 -14.82 21.31
N PRO A 216 10.04 -16.01 21.42
CA PRO A 216 10.65 -16.66 20.27
C PRO A 216 9.62 -16.91 19.17
N ARG A 217 9.98 -16.59 17.93
CA ARG A 217 9.07 -16.64 16.76
C ARG A 217 8.41 -18.00 16.58
N HIS A 218 9.12 -19.10 16.83
CA HIS A 218 8.58 -20.45 16.70
C HIS A 218 7.47 -20.75 17.73
N VAL A 219 7.62 -20.27 18.97
CA VAL A 219 6.60 -20.41 20.03
C VAL A 219 5.36 -19.61 19.65
N PHE A 220 5.56 -18.36 19.21
CA PHE A 220 4.47 -17.50 18.78
C PHE A 220 3.64 -18.12 17.65
N LEU A 221 4.32 -18.63 16.61
CA LEU A 221 3.66 -19.24 15.46
C LEU A 221 2.85 -20.48 15.87
N SER A 222 3.37 -21.33 16.76
CA SER A 222 2.67 -22.54 17.20
C SER A 222 1.33 -22.27 17.89
N ARG A 223 1.22 -21.14 18.61
CA ARG A 223 0.03 -20.80 19.38
C ARG A 223 -1.00 -20.00 18.58
N ILE A 224 -0.56 -19.20 17.60
CA ILE A 224 -1.45 -18.36 16.80
C ILE A 224 -1.96 -19.05 15.51
N GLU A 225 -1.36 -20.18 15.13
CA GLU A 225 -1.65 -20.93 13.90
C GLU A 225 -3.15 -21.24 13.70
N SER A 226 -3.90 -21.48 14.78
CA SER A 226 -5.34 -21.76 14.74
C SER A 226 -6.19 -20.54 14.34
N GLN A 227 -5.68 -19.32 14.56
CA GLN A 227 -6.37 -18.07 14.23
C GLN A 227 -5.87 -17.43 12.93
N MET A 228 -4.82 -18.00 12.32
CA MET A 228 -4.27 -17.49 11.07
C MET A 228 -5.19 -17.77 9.89
N THR A 229 -5.36 -16.78 9.01
CA THR A 229 -6.03 -17.00 7.74
C THR A 229 -5.17 -17.85 6.79
N ILE A 230 -5.81 -18.55 5.86
CA ILE A 230 -5.12 -19.44 4.90
C ILE A 230 -4.07 -18.67 4.08
N THR A 231 -4.38 -17.44 3.67
CA THR A 231 -3.46 -16.56 2.94
C THR A 231 -2.25 -16.16 3.79
N GLU A 232 -2.44 -15.95 5.09
CA GLU A 232 -1.33 -15.66 6.01
C GLU A 232 -0.45 -16.89 6.23
N LYS A 233 -1.04 -18.09 6.31
CA LYS A 233 -0.30 -19.36 6.37
C LYS A 233 0.56 -19.58 5.12
N LEU A 234 0.00 -19.38 3.92
CA LEU A 234 0.76 -19.44 2.65
C LEU A 234 1.91 -18.44 2.60
N ARG A 235 1.68 -17.19 3.00
CA ARG A 235 2.73 -16.16 3.02
C ARG A 235 3.87 -16.56 3.95
N LEU A 236 3.55 -17.12 5.12
CA LEU A 236 4.55 -17.62 6.05
C LEU A 236 5.26 -18.86 5.52
N GLN A 237 4.61 -19.73 4.77
CA GLN A 237 5.24 -20.89 4.14
C GLN A 237 6.30 -20.46 3.10
N GLN A 238 5.98 -19.48 2.24
CA GLN A 238 6.94 -18.88 1.31
C GLN A 238 8.11 -18.20 2.04
N SER A 239 7.85 -17.63 3.23
CA SER A 239 8.86 -17.01 4.09
C SER A 239 9.64 -18.03 4.95
N GLY A 240 9.08 -19.23 5.14
CA GLY A 240 9.37 -20.19 6.20
C GLY A 240 10.46 -21.20 5.87
N LYS A 241 10.86 -21.33 4.59
CA LYS A 241 12.04 -22.11 4.19
C LYS A 241 13.34 -21.67 4.88
N ARG A 242 13.38 -20.47 5.49
CA ARG A 242 14.52 -19.97 6.28
C ARG A 242 14.49 -20.36 7.78
N VAL A 243 13.40 -20.91 8.30
CA VAL A 243 13.19 -21.09 9.75
C VAL A 243 12.85 -22.54 10.14
N GLY A 244 12.70 -23.45 9.17
CA GLY A 244 12.69 -24.90 9.42
C GLY A 244 11.39 -25.47 10.00
N LYS A 245 10.24 -24.81 9.79
CA LYS A 245 8.92 -25.39 10.11
C LYS A 245 7.95 -25.24 8.94
N GLU A 246 7.41 -26.35 8.48
CA GLU A 246 6.31 -26.40 7.52
C GLU A 246 5.00 -26.15 8.27
N ILE A 247 4.26 -25.11 7.85
CA ILE A 247 2.92 -24.82 8.35
C ILE A 247 1.96 -25.66 7.51
N GLU A 248 1.02 -26.35 8.15
CA GLU A 248 0.03 -27.17 7.45
C GLU A 248 -0.99 -26.26 6.75
N VAL A 249 -0.96 -26.25 5.42
CA VAL A 249 -1.87 -25.47 4.58
C VAL A 249 -2.83 -26.42 3.89
N ASP A 250 -4.13 -26.23 4.11
CA ASP A 250 -5.18 -26.92 3.35
C ASP A 250 -5.29 -26.30 1.95
N PHE A 251 -4.70 -26.97 0.96
CA PHE A 251 -4.64 -26.51 -0.42
C PHE A 251 -5.99 -26.54 -1.14
N HIS A 252 -6.98 -27.31 -0.64
CA HIS A 252 -8.29 -27.44 -1.30
C HIS A 252 -9.15 -26.17 -1.18
N ARG A 253 -8.84 -25.29 -0.22
CA ARG A 253 -9.57 -24.04 0.04
C ARG A 253 -8.98 -22.83 -0.68
N LEU A 254 -7.94 -23.03 -1.48
CA LEU A 254 -7.22 -21.95 -2.15
C LEU A 254 -7.83 -21.58 -3.50
N PRO A 255 -7.91 -20.28 -3.85
CA PRO A 255 -8.22 -19.87 -5.21
C PRO A 255 -7.21 -20.42 -6.21
N LEU A 256 -7.67 -20.84 -7.39
CA LEU A 256 -6.85 -21.40 -8.48
C LEU A 256 -5.63 -20.53 -8.81
N THR A 257 -5.77 -19.20 -8.78
CA THR A 257 -4.68 -18.26 -9.03
C THR A 257 -3.59 -18.30 -7.95
N GLN A 258 -3.96 -18.48 -6.68
CA GLN A 258 -2.98 -18.59 -5.59
C GLN A 258 -2.28 -19.96 -5.62
N LEU A 259 -2.99 -21.02 -6.00
CA LEU A 259 -2.40 -22.34 -6.24
C LEU A 259 -1.39 -22.30 -7.38
N ALA A 260 -1.75 -21.69 -8.52
CA ALA A 260 -0.84 -21.53 -9.65
C ALA A 260 0.42 -20.74 -9.26
N MET A 261 0.26 -19.62 -8.54
CA MET A 261 1.40 -18.84 -8.02
C MET A 261 2.27 -19.64 -7.05
N TYR A 262 1.67 -20.45 -6.17
CA TYR A 262 2.40 -21.32 -5.25
C TYR A 262 3.23 -22.36 -6.01
N VAL A 263 2.63 -23.07 -6.98
CA VAL A 263 3.33 -24.06 -7.82
C VAL A 263 4.48 -23.43 -8.61
N LEU A 264 4.25 -22.25 -9.21
CA LEU A 264 5.31 -21.52 -9.92
C LEU A 264 6.45 -21.12 -8.98
N SER A 265 6.15 -20.72 -7.74
CA SER A 265 7.17 -20.38 -6.75
C SER A 265 8.03 -21.59 -6.31
N LEU A 266 7.47 -22.81 -6.31
CA LEU A 266 8.22 -24.03 -6.03
C LEU A 266 9.21 -24.36 -7.15
N SER A 267 8.82 -24.16 -8.41
CA SER A 267 9.67 -24.47 -9.58
C SER A 267 10.94 -23.59 -9.66
N LEU A 268 10.87 -22.35 -9.16
CA LEU A 268 12.00 -21.42 -9.12
C LEU A 268 13.05 -21.82 -8.06
N ASP A 269 12.63 -22.40 -6.94
CA ASP A 269 13.55 -22.90 -5.92
C ASP A 269 14.29 -24.17 -6.37
N ILE A 270 13.64 -25.01 -7.18
CA ILE A 270 14.29 -26.17 -7.81
C ILE A 270 15.39 -25.70 -8.79
N SER A 271 15.11 -24.67 -9.59
CA SER A 271 16.11 -24.08 -10.50
C SER A 271 17.30 -23.45 -9.77
N ARG A 272 17.08 -22.80 -8.62
CA ARG A 272 18.15 -22.24 -7.78
C ARG A 272 19.03 -23.31 -7.13
N ASN A 273 18.45 -24.44 -6.72
CA ASN A 273 19.23 -25.55 -6.19
C ASN A 273 20.11 -26.20 -7.27
N HIS A 274 19.64 -26.29 -8.52
CA HIS A 274 20.46 -26.78 -9.64
C HIS A 274 21.63 -25.84 -9.99
N GLN A 275 21.47 -24.52 -9.84
CA GLN A 275 22.59 -23.57 -10.05
C GLN A 275 23.65 -23.63 -8.94
N ASN A 276 23.26 -23.83 -7.68
CA ASN A 276 24.20 -23.94 -6.57
C ASN A 276 24.96 -25.30 -6.53
N LEU A 277 24.39 -26.35 -7.12
CA LEU A 277 25.09 -27.64 -7.33
C LEU A 277 26.09 -27.57 -8.50
N SER A 278 25.90 -26.66 -9.46
CA SER A 278 26.81 -26.48 -10.60
C SER A 278 28.11 -25.73 -10.24
N MET A 279 28.10 -24.87 -9.22
CA MET A 279 29.31 -24.13 -8.78
C MET A 279 30.22 -24.89 -7.79
N LYS A 280 29.84 -26.08 -7.31
CA LYS A 280 30.69 -26.92 -6.44
C LYS A 280 31.42 -28.05 -7.18
N GLY A 281 31.33 -28.08 -8.51
CA GLY A 281 31.89 -29.14 -9.36
C GLY A 281 33.16 -28.79 -10.13
N PHE A 282 33.78 -27.62 -9.91
CA PHE A 282 35.02 -27.21 -10.57
C PHE A 282 36.08 -26.78 -9.56
N ASP A 283 36.50 -27.71 -8.71
CA ASP A 283 37.79 -27.67 -8.00
C ASP A 283 38.33 -29.11 -8.01
N GLY A 284 39.11 -29.42 -9.03
CA GLY A 284 39.74 -30.74 -9.18
C GLY A 284 39.85 -31.18 -10.63
N PHE A 285 40.73 -30.53 -11.39
CA PHE A 285 41.74 -31.14 -12.26
C PHE A 285 42.77 -30.07 -12.64
#